data_AF-A0A2V9P651-F1
#
_entry.id   AF-A0A2V9P651-F1
#
_cell.length_a   1.000
_cell.length_b   1.000
_cell.length_c   1.000
_cell.angle_alpha   90.00
_cell.angle_beta   90.00
_cell.angle_gamma   90.00
#
_symmetry.space_group_name_H-M   'P 1'
#
loop_
_entity.id
_entity.type
_entity.pdbx_description
1 polymer ?
#
loop_
_entity_poly.entity_id
_entity_poly.type
_entity_poly.pdbx_seq_one_letter_code
_entity_poly.pdbx_strand_id
1 'polypeptide(L)'
;DAPAVFQSATKSAVSRAQSVTTELHVDFGGIGIKADVKVSVKNIEEKVDTMPSPTTRLLLEWEGATMPGLFPLMKAELSIYPLTPNETQLDFLAHYEPPFGALGKAMNAIVGHRIAEVSVHRFLGDVAGHLRQTLA
;
A
#
# COMPACT_ATOMS: atom_id res chain seq x y z
N ASP A 1 -10.12 10.86 25.31
CA ASP A 1 -10.78 9.54 25.16
C ASP A 1 -10.07 8.79 24.02
N ALA A 2 -10.37 7.50 23.81
CA ALA A 2 -9.71 6.71 22.76
C ALA A 2 -9.93 7.26 21.32
N PRO A 3 -11.13 7.77 20.95
CA PRO A 3 -11.33 8.42 19.65
C PRO A 3 -10.48 9.68 19.46
N ALA A 4 -10.36 10.57 20.45
CA ALA A 4 -9.54 11.77 20.31
C ALA A 4 -8.04 11.46 20.18
N VAL A 5 -7.55 10.42 20.85
CA VAL A 5 -6.16 9.94 20.70
C VAL A 5 -5.94 9.42 19.29
N PHE A 6 -6.87 8.63 18.77
CA PHE A 6 -6.81 8.09 17.41
C PHE A 6 -6.84 9.19 16.33
N GLN A 7 -7.72 10.18 16.50
CA GLN A 7 -7.81 11.33 15.61
C GLN A 7 -6.52 12.17 15.63
N SER A 8 -5.94 12.38 16.81
CA SER A 8 -4.66 13.09 16.96
C SER A 8 -3.50 12.34 16.30
N ALA A 9 -3.48 11.01 16.43
CA ALA A 9 -2.51 10.15 15.76
C ALA A 9 -2.67 10.19 14.23
N THR A 10 -3.91 10.16 13.73
CA THR A 10 -4.20 10.26 12.29
C THR A 10 -3.76 11.61 11.72
N LYS A 11 -4.08 12.74 12.38
CA LYS A 11 -3.60 14.08 11.98
C LYS A 11 -2.07 14.20 12.03
N SER A 12 -1.44 13.55 13.01
CA SER A 12 0.00 13.46 13.14
C SER A 12 0.66 12.63 12.03
N ALA A 13 -0.05 11.62 11.50
CA ALA A 13 0.39 10.86 10.34
C ALA A 13 0.24 11.66 9.05
N VAL A 14 -0.87 12.40 8.89
CA VAL A 14 -1.10 13.33 7.75
C VAL A 14 0.05 14.34 7.63
N SER A 15 0.46 14.96 8.73
CA SER A 15 1.52 15.98 8.71
C SER A 15 2.92 15.42 8.44
N ARG A 16 3.12 14.12 8.61
CA ARG A 16 4.39 13.41 8.36
C ARG A 16 4.41 12.63 7.06
N ALA A 17 3.28 12.51 6.36
CA ALA A 17 3.17 11.72 5.15
C ALA A 17 4.13 12.26 4.07
N GLN A 18 5.23 11.55 3.85
CA GLN A 18 6.18 11.78 2.77
C GLN A 18 6.01 10.68 1.73
N SER A 19 6.42 10.96 0.49
CA SER A 19 6.52 9.93 -0.55
C SER A 19 7.63 8.95 -0.17
N VAL A 20 7.34 7.65 -0.13
CA VAL A 20 8.36 6.62 0.16
C VAL A 20 8.70 5.92 -1.15
N THR A 21 9.89 6.17 -1.67
CA THR A 21 10.41 5.41 -2.82
C THR A 21 11.09 4.15 -2.29
N THR A 22 10.60 2.97 -2.70
CA THR A 22 11.19 1.68 -2.31
C THR A 22 11.70 0.96 -3.56
N GLU A 23 12.94 0.48 -3.52
CA GLU A 23 13.46 -0.39 -4.58
C GLU A 23 12.97 -1.83 -4.35
N LEU A 24 12.29 -2.45 -5.31
CA LEU A 24 11.83 -3.83 -5.19
C LEU A 24 12.54 -4.74 -6.21
N HIS A 25 13.42 -5.60 -5.70
CA HIS A 25 13.97 -6.68 -6.51
C HIS A 25 13.00 -7.86 -6.56
N VAL A 26 12.56 -8.25 -7.75
CA VAL A 26 11.73 -9.46 -7.95
C VAL A 26 12.45 -10.42 -8.89
N ASP A 27 12.60 -11.69 -8.48
CA ASP A 27 13.13 -12.73 -9.36
C ASP A 27 11.97 -13.42 -10.09
N PHE A 28 12.03 -13.47 -11.43
CA PHE A 28 11.03 -14.17 -12.23
C PHE A 28 11.71 -15.11 -13.24
N GLY A 29 11.53 -16.42 -13.05
CA GLY A 29 11.96 -17.43 -14.00
C GLY A 29 13.49 -17.59 -14.15
N GLY A 30 14.28 -17.20 -13.15
CA GLY A 30 15.75 -17.25 -13.21
C GLY A 30 16.37 -16.11 -14.03
N ILE A 31 15.54 -15.19 -14.52
CA ILE A 31 15.94 -13.94 -15.16
C ILE A 31 15.56 -12.84 -14.15
N GLY A 32 16.50 -12.38 -13.34
CA GLY A 32 16.23 -11.38 -12.32
C GLY A 32 15.70 -10.07 -12.93
N ILE A 33 14.40 -9.82 -12.81
CA ILE A 33 13.77 -8.58 -13.27
C ILE A 33 13.76 -7.59 -12.11
N LYS A 34 14.69 -6.65 -12.12
CA LYS A 34 14.68 -5.54 -11.15
C LYS A 34 13.59 -4.54 -11.54
N ALA A 35 12.70 -4.21 -10.60
CA ALA A 35 11.63 -3.24 -10.83
C ALA A 35 11.48 -2.32 -9.62
N ASP A 36 11.87 -1.07 -9.81
CA ASP A 36 11.80 -0.08 -8.73
C ASP A 36 10.36 0.42 -8.64
N VAL A 37 9.78 0.42 -7.44
CA VAL A 37 8.37 0.76 -7.22
C VAL A 37 8.24 1.92 -6.24
N LYS A 38 7.70 3.02 -6.71
CA LYS A 38 7.45 4.18 -5.85
C LYS A 38 6.06 4.06 -5.24
N VAL A 39 5.97 4.15 -3.92
CA VAL A 39 4.71 4.13 -3.16
C VAL A 39 4.43 5.53 -2.63
N SER A 40 3.27 6.07 -2.99
CA SER A 40 2.90 7.44 -2.63
C SER A 40 1.61 7.44 -1.82
N VAL A 41 1.65 8.04 -0.63
CA VAL A 41 0.44 8.36 0.12
C VAL A 41 -0.23 9.57 -0.51
N LYS A 42 -1.47 9.41 -0.98
CA LYS A 42 -2.27 10.46 -1.62
C LYS A 42 -3.20 11.14 -0.64
N ASN A 43 -3.78 10.37 0.26
CA ASN A 43 -4.58 10.92 1.34
C ASN A 43 -4.51 10.04 2.57
N ILE A 44 -4.74 10.64 3.74
CA ILE A 44 -4.99 9.93 4.98
C ILE A 44 -6.27 10.52 5.57
N GLU A 45 -7.26 9.67 5.75
CA GLU A 45 -8.58 10.02 6.22
C GLU A 45 -8.90 9.24 7.49
N GLU A 46 -9.61 9.88 8.41
CA GLU A 46 -10.29 9.17 9.49
C GLU A 46 -11.70 8.87 9.02
N LYS A 47 -12.10 7.60 9.08
CA LYS A 47 -13.47 7.21 8.81
C LYS A 47 -14.07 6.61 10.08
N VAL A 48 -15.16 7.22 10.53
CA VAL A 48 -16.08 6.62 11.49
C VAL A 48 -17.19 6.00 10.64
N ASP A 49 -16.95 4.80 10.14
CA ASP A 49 -17.92 4.06 9.32
C ASP A 49 -18.96 3.32 10.20
N THR A 50 -19.80 2.47 9.62
CA THR A 50 -20.79 1.63 10.33
C THR A 50 -20.20 0.62 11.33
N MET A 51 -18.87 0.46 11.36
CA MET A 51 -18.16 -0.34 12.36
C MET A 51 -17.96 0.50 13.64
N PRO A 52 -18.14 -0.08 14.84
CA PRO A 52 -18.04 0.67 16.11
C PRO A 52 -16.62 1.15 16.48
N SER A 53 -15.60 0.88 15.65
CA SER A 53 -14.20 1.24 15.90
C SER A 53 -13.70 2.33 14.94
N PRO A 54 -12.90 3.29 15.44
CA PRO A 54 -12.28 4.29 14.58
C PRO A 54 -11.30 3.62 13.60
N THR A 55 -11.33 4.05 12.34
CA THR A 55 -10.53 3.49 11.25
C THR A 55 -9.67 4.57 10.61
N THR A 56 -8.37 4.33 10.49
CA THR A 56 -7.46 5.17 9.69
C THR A 56 -7.41 4.57 8.29
N ARG A 57 -7.74 5.38 7.29
CA ARG A 57 -7.75 4.99 5.88
C ARG A 57 -6.66 5.75 5.14
N LEU A 58 -5.80 5.05 4.43
CA LEU A 58 -4.79 5.64 3.57
C LEU A 58 -5.14 5.36 2.11
N LEU A 59 -5.19 6.42 1.30
CA LEU A 59 -5.22 6.29 -0.15
C LEU A 59 -3.79 6.31 -0.66
N LEU A 60 -3.42 5.28 -1.42
CA LEU A 60 -2.06 4.97 -1.80
C LEU A 60 -1.97 4.76 -3.33
N GLU A 61 -0.84 5.10 -3.93
CA GLU A 61 -0.53 4.79 -5.34
C GLU A 61 0.84 4.12 -5.48
N TRP A 62 0.94 3.16 -6.41
CA TRP A 62 2.17 2.48 -6.82
C TRP A 62 2.40 2.72 -8.30
N GLU A 63 3.61 3.15 -8.62
CA GLU A 63 4.07 3.32 -10.00
C GLU A 63 5.51 2.82 -10.13
N GLY A 64 5.93 2.50 -11.37
CA GLY A 64 7.32 2.18 -11.64
C GLY A 64 8.18 3.42 -11.48
N ALA A 65 9.21 3.37 -10.64
CA ALA A 65 10.04 4.53 -10.31
C ALA A 65 10.94 4.96 -11.47
N THR A 66 11.37 4.02 -12.31
CA THR A 66 12.31 4.27 -13.43
C THR A 66 11.65 4.29 -14.81
N MET A 67 10.49 3.64 -14.98
CA MET A 67 9.74 3.59 -16.24
C MET A 67 8.23 3.77 -16.03
N PRO A 68 7.76 4.97 -15.64
CA PRO A 68 6.34 5.27 -15.49
C PRO A 68 5.66 5.14 -16.86
N GLY A 69 4.88 4.08 -17.05
CA GLY A 69 4.22 3.76 -18.33
C GLY A 69 4.50 2.34 -18.85
N LEU A 70 5.62 1.72 -18.43
CA LEU A 70 5.86 0.28 -18.62
C LEU A 70 5.47 -0.53 -17.40
N PHE A 71 5.42 0.13 -16.25
CA PHE A 71 4.90 -0.41 -15.01
C PHE A 71 3.41 -0.06 -14.83
N PRO A 72 2.57 -0.99 -14.35
CA PRO A 72 1.18 -0.71 -14.04
C PRO A 72 1.03 0.38 -12.98
N LEU A 73 0.01 1.22 -13.12
CA LEU A 73 -0.43 2.10 -12.03
C LEU A 73 -1.34 1.28 -11.12
N MET A 74 -1.09 1.30 -9.82
CA MET A 74 -2.04 0.80 -8.84
C MET A 74 -2.53 1.91 -7.94
N LYS A 75 -3.83 1.92 -7.70
CA LYS A 75 -4.47 2.73 -6.66
C LYS A 75 -4.97 1.79 -5.59
N ALA A 76 -4.69 2.08 -4.32
CA ALA A 76 -5.15 1.25 -3.23
C ALA A 76 -5.69 2.08 -2.06
N GLU A 77 -6.48 1.38 -1.27
CA GLU A 77 -6.94 1.77 0.04
C GLU A 77 -6.35 0.80 1.07
N LEU A 78 -5.67 1.35 2.08
CA LEU A 78 -5.28 0.62 3.28
C LEU A 78 -6.12 1.12 4.45
N SER A 79 -6.90 0.23 5.06
CA SER A 79 -7.68 0.50 6.25
C SER A 79 -7.06 -0.18 7.46
N ILE A 80 -6.89 0.58 8.54
CA ILE A 80 -6.24 0.15 9.79
C ILE A 80 -7.21 0.40 10.94
N TYR A 81 -7.56 -0.66 11.65
CA TYR A 81 -8.52 -0.59 12.76
C TYR A 81 -8.27 -1.70 13.79
N PRO A 82 -8.66 -1.49 15.07
CA PRO A 82 -8.60 -2.55 16.08
C PRO A 82 -9.67 -3.61 15.79
N LEU A 83 -9.28 -4.87 15.76
CA LEU A 83 -10.22 -6.00 15.64
C LEU A 83 -10.64 -6.50 17.02
N THR A 84 -9.67 -6.61 17.92
CA THR A 84 -9.84 -6.94 19.35
C THR A 84 -8.92 -6.03 20.17
N PRO A 85 -8.98 -6.04 21.52
CA PRO A 85 -8.08 -5.20 22.32
C PRO A 85 -6.58 -5.40 22.05
N ASN A 86 -6.18 -6.56 21.51
CA ASN A 86 -4.79 -6.93 21.27
C ASN A 86 -4.47 -7.19 19.78
N GLU A 87 -5.43 -6.98 18.88
CA GLU A 87 -5.26 -7.26 17.45
C GLU A 87 -5.61 -6.04 16.62
N THR A 88 -4.70 -5.70 15.70
CA THR A 88 -4.92 -4.69 14.67
C THR A 88 -5.13 -5.39 13.34
N GLN A 89 -6.21 -5.06 12.66
CA GLN A 89 -6.46 -5.54 11.30
C GLN A 89 -5.99 -4.50 10.27
N LEU A 90 -5.38 -5.00 9.21
CA LEU A 90 -4.98 -4.27 8.01
C LEU A 90 -5.78 -4.83 6.83
N ASP A 91 -6.74 -4.06 6.34
CA ASP A 91 -7.48 -4.41 5.12
C ASP A 91 -6.92 -3.61 3.95
N PHE A 92 -6.51 -4.31 2.89
CA PHE A 92 -5.89 -3.70 1.71
C PHE A 92 -6.71 -4.02 0.46
N LEU A 93 -7.26 -2.98 -0.17
CA LEU A 93 -8.02 -3.09 -1.42
C LEU A 93 -7.31 -2.30 -2.50
N ALA A 94 -6.89 -2.96 -3.57
CA ALA A 94 -6.20 -2.31 -4.69
C ALA A 94 -6.86 -2.59 -6.04
N HIS A 95 -6.80 -1.57 -6.90
CA HIS A 95 -7.14 -1.68 -8.30
C HIS A 95 -5.88 -1.57 -9.16
N TYR A 96 -5.71 -2.53 -10.07
CA TYR A 96 -4.60 -2.62 -11.00
C TYR A 96 -5.03 -2.06 -12.35
N GLU A 97 -4.30 -1.06 -12.87
CA GLU A 97 -4.49 -0.54 -14.21
C GLU A 97 -3.33 -1.04 -15.12
N PRO A 98 -3.58 -1.93 -16.10
CA PRO A 98 -2.53 -2.46 -16.97
C PRO A 98 -1.87 -1.36 -17.82
N PRO A 99 -0.55 -1.46 -18.10
CA PRO A 99 0.11 -0.54 -19.01
C PRO A 99 -0.48 -0.68 -20.43
N PHE A 100 -0.60 0.45 -21.15
CA PHE A 100 -1.11 0.54 -22.54
C PHE A 100 -2.57 0.12 -22.79
N GLY A 101 -3.39 -0.01 -21.74
CA GLY A 101 -4.80 -0.38 -21.87
C GLY A 101 -5.02 -1.82 -22.34
N ALA A 102 -6.26 -2.16 -22.70
CA ALA A 102 -6.67 -3.55 -22.96
C ALA A 102 -5.96 -4.26 -24.14
N LEU A 103 -5.22 -3.54 -24.99
CA LEU A 103 -4.60 -4.07 -26.21
C LEU A 103 -3.05 -4.13 -26.19
N GLY A 104 -2.39 -3.84 -25.06
CA GLY A 104 -0.93 -3.77 -25.00
C GLY A 104 -0.25 -5.02 -24.44
N LYS A 105 0.13 -5.96 -25.32
CA LYS A 105 1.09 -7.07 -25.08
C LYS A 105 0.94 -7.79 -23.72
N ALA A 106 0.05 -8.79 -23.68
CA ALA A 106 -0.29 -9.61 -22.51
C ALA A 106 0.89 -10.17 -21.68
N MET A 107 2.08 -10.36 -22.26
CA MET A 107 3.25 -10.82 -21.51
C MET A 107 3.78 -9.78 -20.51
N ASN A 108 3.81 -8.49 -20.86
CA ASN A 108 4.28 -7.44 -19.95
C ASN A 108 3.29 -7.23 -18.79
N ALA A 109 1.98 -7.39 -19.06
CA ALA A 109 0.93 -7.26 -18.06
C ALA A 109 0.99 -8.36 -16.99
N ILE A 110 1.25 -9.62 -17.37
CA ILE A 110 1.37 -10.73 -16.40
C ILE A 110 2.58 -10.55 -15.47
N VAL A 111 3.74 -10.15 -16.03
CA VAL A 111 4.94 -9.88 -15.22
C VAL A 111 4.69 -8.70 -14.29
N GLY A 112 4.13 -7.60 -14.81
CA GLY A 112 3.80 -6.41 -14.01
C GLY A 112 2.80 -6.72 -12.89
N HIS A 113 1.77 -7.52 -13.15
CA HIS A 113 0.81 -7.96 -12.13
C HIS A 113 1.48 -8.74 -10.99
N ARG A 114 2.42 -9.62 -11.31
CA ARG A 114 3.12 -10.42 -10.30
C ARG A 114 4.08 -9.58 -9.46
N ILE A 115 4.80 -8.63 -10.08
CA ILE A 115 5.65 -7.69 -9.35
C ILE A 115 4.78 -6.83 -8.41
N ALA A 116 3.65 -6.33 -8.90
CA ALA A 116 2.66 -5.62 -8.10
C ALA A 116 2.21 -6.43 -6.88
N GLU A 117 1.79 -7.69 -7.07
CA GLU A 117 1.35 -8.56 -5.97
C GLU A 117 2.44 -8.79 -4.92
N VAL A 118 3.68 -9.08 -5.34
CA VAL A 118 4.82 -9.27 -4.43
C VAL A 118 5.16 -7.98 -3.69
N SER A 119 5.07 -6.82 -4.37
CA SER A 119 5.34 -5.51 -3.77
C SER A 119 4.36 -5.18 -2.64
N VAL A 120 3.08 -5.50 -2.84
CA VAL A 120 2.01 -5.28 -1.86
C VAL A 120 2.22 -6.16 -0.63
N HIS A 121 2.50 -7.45 -0.83
CA HIS A 121 2.74 -8.38 0.28
C HIS A 121 3.93 -7.96 1.14
N ARG A 122 5.03 -7.53 0.50
CA ARG A 122 6.20 -7.02 1.23
C ARG A 122 5.86 -5.76 2.02
N PHE A 123 5.20 -4.79 1.38
CA PHE A 123 4.79 -3.54 2.03
C PHE A 123 3.90 -3.80 3.25
N LEU A 124 2.88 -4.65 3.13
CA LEU A 124 2.01 -5.00 4.26
C LEU A 124 2.76 -5.74 5.37
N GLY A 125 3.70 -6.61 5.00
CA GLY A 125 4.59 -7.28 5.96
C GLY A 125 5.45 -6.30 6.75
N ASP A 126 6.03 -5.30 6.07
CA ASP A 126 6.86 -4.26 6.68
C ASP A 126 6.02 -3.35 7.60
N VAL A 127 4.82 -2.95 7.17
CA VAL A 127 3.87 -2.17 8.00
C VAL A 127 3.47 -2.96 9.25
N ALA A 128 3.07 -4.23 9.11
CA ALA A 128 2.71 -5.07 10.24
C ALA A 128 3.89 -5.30 11.19
N GLY A 129 5.11 -5.48 10.64
CA GLY A 129 6.34 -5.57 11.40
C GLY A 129 6.61 -4.32 12.24
N HIS A 130 6.49 -3.15 11.61
CA HIS A 130 6.69 -1.86 12.27
C HIS A 130 5.65 -1.61 13.37
N LEU A 131 4.38 -1.91 13.11
CA LEU A 131 3.32 -1.78 14.10
C LEU A 131 3.56 -2.69 15.31
N ARG A 132 3.94 -3.96 15.09
CA ARG A 132 4.28 -4.89 16.18
C ARG A 132 5.45 -4.40 17.03
N GLN A 133 6.48 -3.83 16.42
CA GLN A 133 7.64 -3.31 17.16
C GLN A 133 7.31 -2.04 17.97
N THR A 134 6.40 -1.21 17.48
CA THR A 134 6.06 0.07 18.10
C THR A 134 5.00 -0.06 19.20
N LEU A 135 4.15 -1.09 19.11
CA LEU A 135 3.06 -1.36 20.06
C LEU A 135 3.42 -2.42 21.13
N ALA A 136 4.58 -3.07 21.01
CA ALA A 136 5.14 -3.96 22.02
C ALA A 136 5.73 -3.18 23.20
#